data_AF-A0AB38A4V6-F1
#
_entry.id   AF-A0AB38A4V6-F1
#
_cell.length_a   1.000
_cell.length_b   1.000
_cell.length_c   1.000
_cell.angle_alpha   90.00
_cell.angle_beta   90.00
_cell.angle_gamma   90.00
#
_symmetry.space_group_name_H-M   'P 1'
#
loop_
_entity.id
_entity.type
_entity.pdbx_description
1 polymer ?
#
loop_
_entity_poly.entity_id
_entity_poly.type
_entity_poly.pdbx_seq_one_letter_code
_entity_poly.pdbx_strand_id
1 'polypeptide(L)'
;MDTHEQRKEVAEKLRQEASRHEILFLRFFSTVLIDAIELNYKKPSSFNDVLICLAELIDPTCEDLYSDDKTHAWQFKCSSCGSTLDCMDDNGESTIQLDGVAQGVSYCPHCGARVVEE
;
A
#
# COMPACT_ATOMS: atom_id res chain seq x y z
N MET A 1 8.55 12.45 -12.04
CA MET A 1 7.82 11.35 -11.39
C MET A 1 8.59 11.05 -10.12
N ASP A 2 7.94 11.13 -8.97
CA ASP A 2 8.62 10.93 -7.68
C ASP A 2 9.04 9.47 -7.54
N THR A 3 10.18 9.22 -6.89
CA THR A 3 10.67 7.86 -6.64
C THR A 3 9.82 7.16 -5.58
N HIS A 4 9.93 5.83 -5.52
CA HIS A 4 9.25 5.06 -4.49
C HIS A 4 9.64 5.51 -3.07
N GLU A 5 10.92 5.81 -2.85
CA GLU A 5 11.44 6.31 -1.57
C GLU A 5 10.81 7.65 -1.19
N GLN A 6 10.63 8.54 -2.17
CA GLN A 6 9.97 9.83 -1.95
C GLN A 6 8.50 9.65 -1.58
N ARG A 7 7.78 8.77 -2.27
CA ARG A 7 6.38 8.44 -1.94
C ARG A 7 6.27 7.87 -0.53
N LYS A 8 7.15 6.94 -0.16
CA LYS A 8 7.24 6.36 1.18
C LYS A 8 7.52 7.42 2.24
N GLU A 9 8.49 8.31 2.00
CA GLU A 9 8.83 9.39 2.94
C GLU A 9 7.65 10.36 3.16
N VAL A 10 6.96 10.73 2.09
CA VAL A 10 5.78 11.60 2.17
C VAL A 10 4.65 10.93 2.95
N ALA A 11 4.33 9.67 2.63
CA ALA A 11 3.29 8.93 3.34
C ALA A 11 3.62 8.76 4.83
N GLU A 12 4.88 8.49 5.17
CA GLU A 12 5.33 8.38 6.56
C GLU A 12 5.17 9.71 7.33
N LYS A 13 5.54 10.83 6.72
CA LYS A 13 5.32 12.17 7.32
C LYS A 13 3.83 12.44 7.55
N LEU A 14 2.97 12.09 6.60
CA LEU A 14 1.52 12.24 6.76
C LEU A 14 0.97 11.40 7.92
N ARG A 15 1.41 10.15 8.07
CA ARG A 15 1.03 9.29 9.22
C ARG A 15 1.50 9.88 10.54
N GLN A 16 2.72 10.43 10.59
CA GLN A 16 3.26 11.07 11.79
C GLN A 16 2.47 12.31 12.19
N GLU A 17 2.16 13.20 11.24
CA GLU A 17 1.37 14.40 11.51
C GLU A 17 -0.06 14.07 11.97
N ALA A 18 -0.68 13.04 11.40
CA ALA A 18 -1.98 12.54 11.84
C ALA A 18 -1.99 12.05 13.30
N SER A 19 -0.84 11.60 13.82
CA SER A 19 -0.71 11.09 15.20
C SER A 19 -0.33 12.15 16.25
N ARG A 20 0.23 13.29 15.83
CA ARG A 20 0.81 14.30 16.75
C ARG A 20 -0.18 15.36 17.23
N HIS A 21 -1.20 15.68 16.44
CA HIS A 21 -2.05 16.83 16.71
C HIS A 21 -3.54 16.52 16.48
N GLU A 22 -4.41 16.92 17.42
CA GLU A 22 -5.81 17.17 17.09
C GLU A 22 -5.85 18.45 16.26
N ILE A 23 -5.77 18.30 14.93
CA ILE A 23 -5.77 19.44 14.02
C ILE A 23 -7.20 19.99 13.92
N LEU A 24 -7.57 20.85 14.87
CA LEU A 24 -8.91 21.45 14.99
C LEU A 24 -9.22 22.51 13.91
N PHE A 25 -8.24 22.90 13.07
CA PHE A 25 -8.30 24.18 12.34
C PHE A 25 -8.44 24.14 10.81
N LEU A 26 -8.61 22.97 10.17
CA LEU A 26 -8.62 22.87 8.69
C LEU A 26 -9.94 22.36 8.07
N ARG A 27 -11.08 22.66 8.72
CA ARG A 27 -12.42 22.22 8.27
C ARG A 27 -12.81 22.65 6.84
N PHE A 28 -12.19 23.71 6.29
CA PHE A 28 -12.46 24.19 4.93
C PHE A 28 -11.63 23.48 3.84
N PHE A 29 -10.40 23.05 4.13
CA PHE A 29 -9.59 22.30 3.16
C PHE A 29 -10.01 20.83 3.09
N SER A 30 -10.55 20.29 4.19
CA SER A 30 -10.96 18.90 4.25
C SER A 30 -12.17 18.59 3.36
N THR A 31 -13.13 19.51 3.16
CA THR A 31 -14.38 19.18 2.44
C THR A 31 -14.14 18.86 0.96
N VAL A 32 -13.35 19.65 0.24
CA VAL A 32 -13.05 19.40 -1.19
C VAL A 32 -12.23 18.12 -1.35
N LEU A 33 -11.28 17.88 -0.45
CA LEU A 33 -10.49 16.64 -0.46
C LEU A 33 -11.37 15.43 -0.13
N ILE A 34 -12.26 15.52 0.85
CA ILE A 34 -13.19 14.44 1.21
C ILE A 34 -14.10 14.10 0.02
N ASP A 35 -14.65 15.11 -0.64
CA ASP A 35 -15.54 14.89 -1.80
C ASP A 35 -14.77 14.32 -3.00
N ALA A 36 -13.52 14.77 -3.24
CA ALA A 36 -12.69 14.25 -4.34
C ALA A 36 -12.12 12.84 -4.05
N ILE A 37 -11.87 12.54 -2.78
CA ILE A 37 -11.31 11.26 -2.36
C ILE A 37 -12.38 10.17 -2.40
N GLU A 38 -13.67 10.49 -2.22
CA GLU A 38 -14.86 9.60 -2.33
C GLU A 38 -14.51 8.09 -2.28
N LEU A 39 -13.86 7.68 -1.19
CA LEU A 39 -13.38 6.32 -1.04
C LEU A 39 -14.55 5.45 -0.57
N ASN A 40 -14.57 4.19 -1.00
CA ASN A 40 -15.36 3.11 -0.39
C ASN A 40 -15.04 2.86 1.10
N TYR A 41 -14.19 3.70 1.71
CA TYR A 41 -13.89 3.73 3.13
C TYR A 41 -14.86 4.66 3.85
N LYS A 42 -15.13 4.38 5.13
CA LYS A 42 -15.96 5.23 6.00
C LYS A 42 -15.56 6.70 5.82
N LYS A 43 -16.57 7.55 5.57
CA LYS A 43 -16.39 9.00 5.41
C LYS A 43 -15.43 9.54 6.49
N PRO A 44 -14.30 10.17 6.10
CA PRO A 44 -13.35 10.73 7.05
C PRO A 44 -14.07 11.64 8.04
N SER A 45 -13.89 11.38 9.33
CA SER A 45 -14.54 12.07 10.43
C SER A 45 -13.67 13.19 11.03
N SER A 46 -12.37 13.13 10.77
CA SER A 46 -11.36 14.07 11.26
C SER A 46 -10.40 14.49 10.13
N PHE A 47 -9.64 15.57 10.34
CA PHE A 47 -8.55 15.93 9.43
C PHE A 47 -7.42 14.87 9.44
N ASN A 48 -7.21 14.22 10.58
CA ASN A 48 -6.22 13.15 10.71
C ASN A 48 -6.60 11.97 9.80
N ASP A 49 -7.88 11.62 9.70
CA ASP A 49 -8.37 10.59 8.78
C ASP A 49 -8.04 10.93 7.32
N VAL A 50 -8.11 12.22 6.94
CA VAL A 50 -7.74 12.68 5.59
C VAL A 50 -6.24 12.49 5.34
N LEU A 51 -5.39 12.83 6.31
CA LEU A 51 -3.94 12.62 6.19
C LEU A 51 -3.59 11.14 6.04
N ILE A 52 -4.28 10.26 6.77
CA ILE A 52 -4.12 8.81 6.64
C ILE A 52 -4.57 8.33 5.25
N CYS A 53 -5.74 8.75 4.77
CA CYS A 53 -6.21 8.39 3.43
C CYS A 53 -5.22 8.85 2.34
N LEU A 54 -4.66 10.06 2.47
CA LEU A 54 -3.64 10.55 1.55
C LEU A 54 -2.36 9.72 1.60
N ALA A 55 -1.93 9.31 2.79
CA ALA A 55 -0.77 8.43 2.94
C ALA A 55 -1.00 7.08 2.24
N GLU A 56 -2.20 6.49 2.37
CA GLU A 56 -2.57 5.23 1.71
C GLU A 56 -2.70 5.37 0.19
N LEU A 57 -3.12 6.54 -0.32
CA LEU A 57 -3.14 6.81 -1.76
C LEU A 57 -1.73 7.02 -2.33
N ILE A 58 -0.84 7.67 -1.57
CA ILE A 58 0.52 7.97 -2.01
C ILE A 58 1.42 6.75 -1.92
N ASP A 59 1.36 5.96 -0.84
CA ASP A 59 2.13 4.73 -0.63
C ASP A 59 1.18 3.63 -0.14
N PRO A 60 0.35 3.06 -1.04
CA PRO A 60 -0.53 1.96 -0.68
C PRO A 60 0.30 0.77 -0.23
N THR A 61 -0.15 0.09 0.81
CA THR A 61 0.49 -1.11 1.34
C THR A 61 -0.45 -2.30 1.29
N CYS A 62 0.10 -3.50 1.13
CA CYS A 62 -0.64 -4.75 1.26
C CYS A 62 0.22 -5.83 1.93
N GLU A 63 -0.45 -6.83 2.46
CA GLU A 63 0.14 -8.08 2.92
C GLU A 63 -0.11 -9.17 1.87
N ASP A 64 0.71 -10.21 1.92
CA ASP A 64 0.48 -11.42 1.15
C ASP A 64 -0.37 -12.39 1.96
N LEU A 65 -1.59 -12.64 1.52
CA LEU A 65 -2.55 -13.50 2.21
C LEU A 65 -2.27 -15.01 2.04
N TYR A 66 -1.30 -15.40 1.22
CA TYR A 66 -0.98 -16.82 0.97
C TYR A 66 0.32 -17.31 1.60
N SER A 67 1.13 -16.42 2.18
CA SER A 67 2.47 -16.79 2.61
C SER A 67 2.59 -16.97 4.11
N ASP A 68 2.73 -18.23 4.56
CA ASP A 68 3.33 -18.55 5.87
C ASP A 68 4.88 -18.49 5.84
N ASP A 69 5.52 -18.56 4.65
CA ASP A 69 6.98 -18.48 4.44
C ASP A 69 7.30 -17.78 3.09
N LYS A 70 7.69 -16.51 3.14
CA LYS A 70 7.76 -15.56 2.00
C LYS A 70 8.87 -15.83 0.99
N THR A 71 9.72 -16.83 1.22
CA THR A 71 10.85 -17.14 0.35
C THR A 71 10.47 -18.02 -0.84
N HIS A 72 9.36 -18.78 -0.77
CA HIS A 72 9.01 -19.78 -1.80
C HIS A 72 7.50 -20.04 -1.96
N ALA A 73 6.61 -19.08 -1.67
CA ALA A 73 5.18 -19.28 -1.87
C ALA A 73 4.86 -19.44 -3.37
N TRP A 74 4.07 -20.46 -3.72
CA TRP A 74 3.61 -20.71 -5.10
C TRP A 74 2.77 -19.56 -5.64
N GLN A 75 2.05 -18.86 -4.77
CA GLN A 75 1.09 -17.83 -5.12
C GLN A 75 1.20 -16.65 -4.17
N PHE A 76 0.99 -15.46 -4.70
CA PHE A 76 0.82 -14.21 -3.96
C PHE A 76 -0.64 -13.79 -4.02
N LYS A 77 -1.19 -13.28 -2.92
CA LYS A 77 -2.49 -12.59 -2.92
C LYS A 77 -2.44 -11.28 -2.17
N CYS A 78 -2.71 -10.20 -2.90
CA CYS A 78 -2.72 -8.85 -2.36
C CYS A 78 -3.90 -8.65 -1.40
N SER A 79 -3.64 -8.29 -0.13
CA SER A 79 -4.70 -7.95 0.83
C SER A 79 -5.47 -6.66 0.49
N SER A 80 -4.85 -5.73 -0.26
CA SER A 80 -5.45 -4.44 -0.61
C SER A 80 -6.48 -4.54 -1.74
N CYS A 81 -6.15 -5.24 -2.84
CA CYS A 81 -7.05 -5.32 -4.01
C CYS A 81 -7.53 -6.73 -4.35
N GLY A 82 -7.07 -7.76 -3.61
CA GLY A 82 -7.47 -9.14 -3.80
C GLY A 82 -6.89 -9.83 -5.04
N SER A 83 -6.02 -9.17 -5.81
CA SER A 83 -5.40 -9.77 -6.99
C SER A 83 -4.47 -10.90 -6.60
N THR A 84 -4.46 -11.96 -7.41
CA THR A 84 -3.58 -13.10 -7.25
C THR A 84 -2.51 -13.14 -8.34
N LEU A 85 -1.33 -13.64 -8.01
CA LEU A 85 -0.23 -13.83 -8.94
C LEU A 85 0.41 -15.21 -8.66
N ASP A 86 0.66 -15.98 -9.72
CA ASP A 86 1.47 -17.19 -9.61
C ASP A 86 2.95 -16.80 -9.60
N CYS A 87 3.64 -17.17 -8.52
CA CYS A 87 5.05 -16.84 -8.28
C CYS A 87 5.99 -17.98 -8.71
N MET A 88 5.43 -19.11 -9.15
CA MET A 88 6.13 -20.28 -9.68
C MET A 88 5.45 -20.79 -10.96
N ASP A 89 6.24 -21.37 -11.86
CA ASP A 89 5.75 -22.08 -13.03
C ASP A 89 5.39 -23.55 -12.70
N ASP A 90 4.92 -24.30 -13.71
CA ASP A 90 4.56 -25.72 -13.55
C ASP A 90 5.76 -26.63 -13.19
N ASN A 91 6.99 -26.14 -13.34
CA ASN A 91 8.22 -26.85 -12.99
C ASN A 91 8.70 -26.50 -11.57
N GLY A 92 8.01 -25.60 -10.87
CA GLY A 92 8.40 -25.09 -9.55
C GLY A 92 9.52 -24.05 -9.60
N GLU A 93 9.81 -23.48 -10.77
CA GLU A 93 10.78 -22.39 -10.92
C GLU A 93 10.10 -21.05 -10.65
N SER A 94 10.79 -20.15 -9.94
CA SER A 94 10.24 -18.83 -9.65
C SER A 94 10.03 -18.01 -10.92
N THR A 95 8.85 -17.41 -11.06
CA THR A 95 8.48 -16.54 -12.18
C THR A 95 9.02 -15.12 -12.04
N ILE A 96 9.55 -14.76 -10.86
CA ILE A 96 10.10 -13.44 -10.56
C ILE A 96 11.59 -13.61 -10.29
N GLN A 97 12.42 -13.14 -11.20
CA GLN A 97 13.88 -13.29 -11.12
C GLN A 97 14.59 -11.97 -11.36
N LEU A 98 15.69 -11.77 -10.63
CA LEU A 98 16.65 -10.68 -10.85
C LEU A 98 18.04 -11.29 -10.96
N ASP A 99 18.70 -11.11 -12.10
CA ASP A 99 20.03 -11.67 -12.39
C ASP A 99 20.15 -13.19 -12.12
N GLY A 100 19.07 -13.94 -12.42
CA GLY A 100 18.99 -15.39 -12.22
C GLY A 100 18.72 -15.84 -10.78
N VAL A 101 18.42 -14.90 -9.88
CA VAL A 101 18.06 -15.19 -8.48
C VAL A 101 16.57 -14.96 -8.29
N ALA A 102 15.87 -15.96 -7.75
CA ALA A 102 14.45 -15.87 -7.39
C ALA A 102 14.20 -14.70 -6.42
N GLN A 103 13.12 -13.95 -6.66
CA GLN A 103 12.75 -12.78 -5.88
C GLN A 103 11.35 -12.95 -5.29
N GLY A 104 11.13 -12.36 -4.11
CA GLY A 104 9.78 -12.18 -3.57
C GLY A 104 9.03 -11.03 -4.25
N VAL A 105 7.70 -11.06 -4.15
CA VAL A 105 6.84 -9.97 -4.63
C VAL A 105 7.04 -8.74 -3.73
N SER A 106 7.66 -7.69 -4.25
CA SER A 106 7.85 -6.43 -3.50
C SER A 106 6.68 -5.46 -3.67
N TYR A 107 5.94 -5.55 -4.78
CA TYR A 107 4.77 -4.72 -5.09
C TYR A 107 3.70 -5.54 -5.80
N CYS A 108 2.44 -5.27 -5.49
CA CYS A 108 1.31 -5.80 -6.22
C CYS A 108 1.30 -5.23 -7.64
N PRO A 109 1.37 -6.06 -8.70
CA PRO A 109 1.39 -5.57 -10.07
C PRO A 109 0.04 -4.97 -10.52
N HIS A 110 -1.05 -5.28 -9.82
CA HIS A 110 -2.38 -4.78 -10.16
C HIS A 110 -2.68 -3.40 -9.57
N CYS A 111 -2.50 -3.21 -8.26
CA CYS A 111 -2.81 -1.95 -7.59
C CYS A 111 -1.59 -1.08 -7.23
N GLY A 112 -0.37 -1.60 -7.43
CA GLY A 112 0.86 -0.90 -7.07
C GLY A 112 1.13 -0.82 -5.56
N ALA A 113 0.34 -1.50 -4.73
CA ALA A 113 0.56 -1.56 -3.30
C ALA A 113 1.89 -2.25 -2.99
N ARG A 114 2.69 -1.66 -2.10
CA ARG A 114 3.93 -2.26 -1.62
C ARG A 114 3.62 -3.39 -0.65
N VAL A 115 4.29 -4.52 -0.84
CA VAL A 115 4.16 -5.66 0.06
C VAL A 115 4.93 -5.37 1.35
N VAL A 116 4.26 -5.52 2.49
CA VAL A 116 4.85 -5.41 3.83
C VAL A 116 4.82 -6.75 4.56
N GLU A 117 5.67 -6.88 5.57
CA GLU A 117 5.60 -7.97 6.56
C GLU A 117 4.56 -7.63 7.62
N GLU A 118 3.78 -8.63 8.05
CA GLU A 118 2.91 -8.52 9.24
C GLU A 118 3.75 -8.32 10.50
#